data_AF-A0A8U0HY87-F1
#
_entry.id   AF-A0A8U0HY87-F1
#
_cell.length_a   1.000
_cell.length_b   1.000
_cell.length_c   1.000
_cell.angle_alpha   90.00
_cell.angle_beta   90.00
_cell.angle_gamma   90.00
#
_symmetry.space_group_name_H-M   'P 1'
#
loop_
_entity.id
_entity.type
_entity.pdbx_description
1 polymer ?
#
loop_
_entity_poly.entity_id
_entity_poly.type
_entity_poly.pdbx_seq_one_letter_code
_entity_poly.pdbx_strand_id
1 'polypeptide(L)'
;MSETAAVGFPEFHAFERDLLFAVCALERDGDAPHGLAIKSYLEAEYDEEINHSRLYQNLDALVERGLLRKGAKDDRTNEYITTDSGRLLLERRAKRRADQLGLDLRDSTAENGGDLE
;
A
#
# COMPACT_ATOMS: atom_id res chain seq x y z
N MET A 1 8.03 -0.84 -31.04
CA MET A 1 7.74 0.02 -29.88
C MET A 1 6.41 -0.45 -29.32
N SER A 2 6.43 -1.41 -28.40
CA SER A 2 5.22 -2.05 -27.89
C SER A 2 4.62 -1.23 -26.76
N GLU A 3 3.45 -0.68 -27.08
CA GLU A 3 2.27 -0.49 -26.23
C GLU A 3 2.52 -0.59 -24.71
N THR A 4 2.62 0.58 -24.06
CA THR A 4 2.42 0.70 -22.63
C THR A 4 1.00 0.26 -22.33
N ALA A 5 0.84 -0.98 -21.86
CA ALA A 5 -0.40 -1.45 -21.26
C ALA A 5 -0.74 -0.48 -20.12
N ALA A 6 -1.69 0.41 -20.37
CA ALA A 6 -2.32 1.18 -19.32
C ALA A 6 -2.91 0.14 -18.38
N VAL A 7 -2.30 -0.01 -17.20
CA VAL A 7 -2.87 -0.77 -16.10
C VAL A 7 -4.18 -0.07 -15.74
N GLY A 8 -5.25 -0.47 -16.43
CA GLY A 8 -6.61 -0.14 -16.06
C GLY A 8 -6.78 -0.63 -14.62
N PHE A 9 -7.42 0.20 -13.79
CA PHE A 9 -7.68 -0.13 -12.39
C PHE A 9 -8.25 -1.55 -12.33
N PRO A 10 -7.50 -2.54 -11.83
CA PRO A 10 -8.08 -3.85 -11.54
C PRO A 10 -9.26 -3.59 -10.62
N GLU A 11 -10.34 -4.35 -10.81
CA GLU A 11 -11.49 -4.36 -9.92
C GLU A 11 -11.03 -4.97 -8.58
N PHE A 12 -10.24 -4.21 -7.82
CA PHE A 12 -9.76 -4.61 -6.51
C PHE A 12 -10.94 -4.64 -5.57
N HIS A 13 -11.11 -5.75 -4.87
CA HIS A 13 -11.96 -5.74 -3.70
C HIS A 13 -11.43 -4.69 -2.72
N ALA A 14 -12.31 -3.99 -2.00
CA ALA A 14 -11.89 -2.93 -1.08
C ALA A 14 -10.79 -3.42 -0.12
N PHE A 15 -10.90 -4.66 0.33
CA PHE A 15 -9.90 -5.33 1.17
C PHE A 15 -8.52 -5.48 0.52
N GLU A 16 -8.41 -5.88 -0.75
CA GLU A 16 -7.10 -5.98 -1.43
C GLU A 16 -6.41 -4.61 -1.52
N ARG A 17 -7.19 -3.56 -1.80
CA ARG A 17 -6.68 -2.18 -1.83
C ARG A 17 -6.19 -1.75 -0.46
N ASP A 18 -6.99 -1.99 0.57
CA ASP A 18 -6.66 -1.58 1.93
C ASP A 18 -5.46 -2.37 2.46
N LEU A 19 -5.32 -3.64 2.07
CA LEU A 19 -4.15 -4.49 2.32
C LEU A 19 -2.88 -3.95 1.64
N LEU A 20 -2.96 -3.58 0.36
CA LEU A 20 -1.84 -2.96 -0.35
C LEU A 20 -1.42 -1.63 0.31
N PHE A 21 -2.40 -0.84 0.76
CA PHE A 21 -2.14 0.40 1.50
C PHE A 21 -1.47 0.13 2.84
N ALA A 22 -1.96 -0.85 3.61
CA ALA A 22 -1.39 -1.21 4.91
C ALA A 22 0.07 -1.64 4.80
N VAL A 23 0.43 -2.45 3.79
CA VAL A 23 1.82 -2.82 3.53
C VAL A 23 2.67 -1.57 3.28
N CYS A 24 2.24 -0.71 2.35
CA CYS A 24 2.98 0.50 2.00
C CYS A 24 3.07 1.52 3.15
N ALA A 25 2.07 1.57 4.03
CA ALA A 25 2.06 2.45 5.20
C ALA A 25 3.07 1.97 6.24
N LEU A 26 3.05 0.68 6.58
CA LEU A 26 3.98 0.08 7.55
C LEU A 26 5.45 0.15 7.11
N GLU A 27 5.73 0.09 5.80
CA GLU A 27 7.07 0.30 5.25
C GLU A 27 7.63 1.70 5.50
N ARG A 28 6.80 2.70 5.84
CA ARG A 28 7.28 4.06 6.16
C ARG A 28 7.88 4.12 7.56
N ASP A 29 7.44 3.24 8.45
CA ASP A 29 7.79 3.26 9.87
C ASP A 29 8.96 2.31 10.20
N GLY A 30 9.46 1.55 9.22
CA GLY A 30 10.58 0.63 9.41
C GLY A 30 10.79 -0.37 8.28
N ASP A 31 11.17 -1.59 8.66
CA ASP A 31 11.41 -2.71 7.73
C ASP A 31 10.12 -3.22 7.07
N ALA A 32 10.29 -4.08 6.06
CA ALA A 32 9.19 -4.75 5.38
C ALA A 32 8.28 -5.51 6.38
N PRO A 33 6.95 -5.25 6.39
CA PRO A 33 6.07 -5.83 7.38
C PRO A 33 5.84 -7.32 7.12
N HIS A 34 5.78 -8.10 8.20
CA HIS A 34 5.34 -9.49 8.15
C HIS A 34 3.80 -9.58 8.21
N GLY A 35 3.26 -10.72 7.79
CA GLY A 35 1.80 -10.95 7.72
C GLY A 35 1.05 -10.59 9.02
N LEU A 36 1.61 -10.90 10.19
CA LEU A 36 0.99 -10.56 11.47
C LEU A 36 0.91 -9.04 11.73
N ALA A 37 1.92 -8.25 11.35
CA ALA A 37 1.89 -6.79 11.52
C ALA A 37 0.82 -6.16 10.61
N ILE A 38 0.73 -6.65 9.37
CA ILE A 38 -0.29 -6.23 8.41
C ILE A 38 -1.69 -6.56 8.94
N LYS A 39 -1.88 -7.76 9.51
CA LYS A 39 -3.12 -8.17 10.16
C LYS A 39 -3.50 -7.20 11.28
N SER A 40 -2.61 -6.98 12.24
CA SER A 40 -2.87 -6.11 13.39
C SER A 40 -3.19 -4.67 12.98
N TYR A 41 -2.52 -4.15 11.95
CA TYR A 41 -2.83 -2.84 11.40
C TYR A 41 -4.27 -2.77 10.88
N LEU A 42 -4.69 -3.72 10.04
CA LEU A 42 -6.04 -3.71 9.45
C LEU A 42 -7.14 -4.03 10.46
N GLU A 43 -6.88 -4.89 11.46
CA GLU A 43 -7.84 -5.18 12.53
C GLU A 43 -8.12 -3.94 13.38
N ALA A 44 -7.09 -3.13 13.63
CA ALA A 44 -7.26 -1.84 14.32
C ALA A 44 -8.07 -0.85 13.48
N GLU A 45 -7.85 -0.80 12.16
CA GLU A 45 -8.59 0.10 11.26
C GLU A 45 -10.07 -0.28 11.10
N TYR A 46 -10.39 -1.58 11.10
CA TYR A 46 -11.77 -2.06 10.96
C TYR A 46 -12.49 -2.28 12.29
N ASP A 47 -11.79 -2.21 13.42
CA ASP A 47 -12.30 -2.60 14.74
C ASP A 47 -12.93 -4.02 14.75
N GLU A 48 -12.33 -4.93 13.97
CA GLU A 48 -12.81 -6.30 13.79
C GLU A 48 -11.67 -7.31 13.60
N GLU A 49 -11.93 -8.58 13.91
CA GLU A 49 -10.97 -9.65 13.65
C GLU A 49 -10.97 -10.05 12.16
N ILE A 50 -9.77 -10.08 11.57
CA ILE A 50 -9.57 -10.46 10.17
C ILE A 50 -9.22 -11.95 10.11
N ASN A 51 -9.98 -12.67 9.29
CA ASN A 51 -9.69 -14.07 9.01
C ASN A 51 -8.30 -14.25 8.37
N HIS A 52 -7.50 -15.13 8.96
CA HIS A 52 -6.14 -15.44 8.50
C HIS A 52 -6.10 -15.92 7.05
N SER A 53 -6.97 -16.86 6.67
CA SER A 53 -7.03 -17.37 5.29
C SER A 53 -7.31 -16.25 4.29
N ARG A 54 -8.28 -15.38 4.60
CA ARG A 54 -8.60 -14.21 3.76
C ARG A 54 -7.39 -13.30 3.61
N LEU A 55 -6.67 -12.98 4.69
CA LEU A 55 -5.47 -12.15 4.63
C LEU A 55 -4.43 -12.72 3.66
N TYR A 56 -4.03 -13.97 3.85
CA TYR A 56 -2.95 -14.58 3.05
C TYR A 56 -3.35 -14.83 1.60
N GLN A 57 -4.61 -15.20 1.33
CA GLN A 57 -5.12 -15.31 -0.05
C GLN A 57 -5.03 -13.98 -0.79
N ASN A 58 -5.35 -12.86 -0.13
CA ASN A 58 -5.27 -11.54 -0.75
C ASN A 58 -3.80 -11.06 -0.87
N LEU A 59 -2.93 -11.40 0.09
CA LEU A 59 -1.50 -11.12 -0.02
C LEU A 59 -0.87 -11.85 -1.21
N ASP A 60 -1.16 -13.15 -1.37
CA ASP A 60 -0.63 -13.93 -2.47
C ASP A 60 -1.21 -13.44 -3.82
N ALA A 61 -2.49 -13.06 -3.88
CA ALA A 61 -3.08 -12.45 -5.08
C ALA A 61 -2.40 -11.11 -5.47
N LEU A 62 -2.04 -10.27 -4.49
CA LEU A 62 -1.30 -9.03 -4.74
C LEU A 62 0.14 -9.30 -5.22
N VAL A 63 0.76 -10.38 -4.75
CA VAL A 63 2.08 -10.83 -5.23
C VAL A 63 1.98 -11.35 -6.66
N GLU A 64 0.98 -12.16 -6.98
CA GLU A 64 0.73 -12.67 -8.34
C GLU A 64 0.46 -11.52 -9.34
N ARG A 65 -0.21 -10.46 -8.90
CA ARG A 65 -0.43 -9.23 -9.69
C ARG A 65 0.82 -8.34 -9.80
N GLY A 66 1.92 -8.70 -9.15
CA GLY A 66 3.18 -7.94 -9.17
C GLY A 66 3.12 -6.60 -8.41
N LEU A 67 2.14 -6.42 -7.52
CA LEU A 67 2.00 -5.21 -6.70
C LEU A 67 2.74 -5.33 -5.37
N LEU A 68 2.90 -6.57 -4.89
CA LEU A 68 3.75 -6.92 -3.78
C LEU A 68 4.84 -7.88 -4.23
N ARG A 69 5.95 -7.89 -3.49
CA ARG A 69 6.97 -8.94 -3.52
C ARG A 69 6.97 -9.64 -2.16
N LYS A 70 7.03 -10.96 -2.19
CA LYS A 70 7.21 -11.78 -0.99
C LYS A 70 8.71 -12.01 -0.74
N GLY A 71 9.19 -11.60 0.42
CA GLY A 71 10.50 -11.95 0.96
C GLY A 71 10.36 -12.99 2.08
N ALA A 72 11.44 -13.69 2.37
CA ALA A 72 11.53 -14.57 3.53
C ALA A 72 12.51 -13.97 4.53
N LYS A 73 12.03 -13.65 5.74
CA LYS A 73 12.89 -13.23 6.86
C LYS A 73 13.56 -14.43 7.51
N ASP A 74 12.78 -15.51 7.64
CA ASP A 74 13.18 -16.83 8.13
C ASP A 74 12.25 -17.90 7.51
N ASP A 75 12.43 -19.17 7.90
CA ASP A 75 11.66 -20.31 7.37
C ASP A 75 10.13 -20.24 7.62
N ARG A 76 9.67 -19.32 8.48
CA ARG A 76 8.28 -19.23 8.95
C ARG A 76 7.67 -17.84 8.76
N THR A 77 8.49 -16.81 8.61
CA THR A 77 8.08 -15.41 8.54
C THR A 77 8.31 -14.85 7.14
N ASN A 78 7.20 -14.69 6.40
CA ASN A 78 7.21 -13.95 5.15
C ASN A 78 7.12 -12.44 5.42
N GLU A 79 7.92 -11.67 4.71
CA GLU A 79 7.84 -10.22 4.61
C GLU A 79 7.22 -9.82 3.27
N TYR A 80 6.46 -8.73 3.27
CA TYR A 80 5.79 -8.24 2.07
C TYR A 80 6.26 -6.84 1.75
N ILE A 81 6.69 -6.64 0.52
CA ILE A 81 7.30 -5.39 0.06
C ILE A 81 6.50 -4.82 -1.10
N THR A 82 6.15 -3.54 -1.05
CA THR A 82 5.46 -2.85 -2.14
C THR A 82 6.39 -2.71 -3.34
N THR A 83 5.94 -3.15 -4.52
CA THR A 83 6.70 -2.93 -5.76
C THR A 83 6.52 -1.49 -6.28
N ASP A 84 7.36 -1.07 -7.22
CA ASP A 84 7.21 0.24 -7.87
C ASP A 84 5.82 0.38 -8.54
N SER A 85 5.32 -0.70 -9.14
CA SER A 85 3.96 -0.76 -9.70
C SER A 85 2.89 -0.59 -8.62
N GLY A 86 3.06 -1.23 -7.46
CA GLY A 86 2.18 -1.07 -6.30
C GLY A 86 2.15 0.37 -5.79
N ARG A 87 3.32 0.99 -5.63
CA ARG A 87 3.46 2.39 -5.19
C ARG A 87 2.81 3.35 -6.19
N LEU A 88 3.08 3.19 -7.49
CA LEU A 88 2.50 4.02 -8.54
C LEU A 88 0.97 3.90 -8.59
N LEU A 89 0.44 2.70 -8.38
CA LEU A 89 -1.01 2.48 -8.31
C LEU A 89 -1.63 3.24 -7.11
N LEU A 90 -1.01 3.16 -5.93
CA LEU A 90 -1.44 3.87 -4.73
C LEU A 90 -1.36 5.38 -4.91
N GLU A 91 -0.28 5.90 -5.50
CA GLU A 91 -0.11 7.33 -5.78
C GLU A 91 -1.22 7.84 -6.72
N ARG A 92 -1.46 7.15 -7.84
CA ARG A 92 -2.53 7.50 -8.78
C ARG A 92 -3.91 7.48 -8.11
N ARG A 93 -4.15 6.50 -7.24
CA ARG A 93 -5.39 6.37 -6.46
C ARG A 93 -5.55 7.54 -5.47
N ALA A 94 -4.49 7.89 -4.75
CA ALA A 94 -4.48 8.99 -3.79
C ALA A 94 -4.73 10.32 -4.48
N LYS A 95 -3.98 10.61 -5.55
CA LYS A 95 -4.15 11.82 -6.37
C LYS A 95 -5.57 11.96 -6.90
N ARG A 96 -6.13 10.90 -7.50
CA ARG A 96 -7.52 10.92 -7.98
C ARG A 96 -8.52 11.25 -6.87
N ARG A 97 -8.33 10.72 -5.65
CA ARG A 97 -9.21 11.00 -4.51
C ARG A 97 -9.05 12.43 -4.01
N ALA A 98 -7.83 12.95 -3.96
CA ALA A 98 -7.58 14.34 -3.63
C ALA A 98 -8.24 15.29 -4.64
N ASP A 99 -8.06 15.03 -5.94
CA ASP A 99 -8.71 15.80 -7.01
C ASP A 99 -10.24 15.80 -6.87
N GLN A 100 -10.85 14.64 -6.54
CA GLN A 100 -12.29 14.51 -6.31
C GLN A 100 -12.79 15.29 -5.10
N LEU A 101 -11.95 15.48 -4.09
CA LEU A 101 -12.26 16.24 -2.88
C LEU A 101 -11.84 17.72 -3.00
N GLY A 102 -11.21 18.13 -4.10
CA GLY A 102 -10.65 19.47 -4.28
C GLY A 102 -9.45 19.76 -3.37
N LEU A 103 -8.73 18.73 -2.92
CA LEU A 103 -7.53 18.88 -2.09
C LEU A 103 -6.30 19.07 -2.99
N ASP A 104 -5.58 20.18 -2.83
CA ASP A 104 -4.27 20.35 -3.48
C ASP A 104 -3.17 19.69 -2.63
N LEU A 105 -2.64 18.57 -3.11
CA LEU A 105 -1.54 17.86 -2.45
C LEU A 105 -0.18 18.57 -2.59
N ARG A 106 -0.12 19.76 -3.21
CA ARG A 106 1.12 20.55 -3.38
C ARG A 106 1.49 21.42 -2.17
N ASP A 107 0.59 21.55 -1.18
CA ASP A 107 0.67 22.65 -0.19
C ASP A 107 1.57 22.38 1.04
N SER A 108 2.35 21.30 1.09
CA SER A 108 3.05 20.86 2.33
C SER A 108 4.58 21.04 2.34
N THR A 109 5.18 21.77 1.40
CA THR A 109 6.63 22.09 1.41
C THR A 109 6.98 23.57 1.51
N ALA A 110 6.01 24.45 1.71
CA ALA A 110 6.23 25.89 1.72
C ALA A 110 6.13 26.53 3.12
N GLU A 111 6.47 25.83 4.21
CA GLU A 111 6.63 26.47 5.53
C GLU A 111 7.83 25.88 6.29
N ASN A 112 9.05 26.14 5.79
CA ASN A 112 10.28 26.09 6.59
C ASN A 112 11.36 26.94 5.90
N GLY A 113 11.15 28.25 5.97
CA GLY A 113 12.08 29.27 5.51
C GLY A 113 11.82 30.57 6.26
N GLY A 114 11.66 30.46 7.58
CA GLY A 114 11.60 31.62 8.46
C GLY A 114 13.00 32.20 8.60
N ASP A 115 13.14 33.43 8.11
CA ASP A 115 14.31 34.28 8.18
C ASP A 115 14.87 34.36 9.62
N LEU A 116 16.19 34.24 9.74
CA LEU A 116 16.94 34.74 10.89
C LEU A 116 17.67 36.01 10.43
N GLU A 117 17.20 37.16 10.92
CA GLU A 117 18.00 38.39 11.03
C GLU A 117 19.27 38.17 11.85
#